data_AF-A0A7S4K9E0-F1
#
_entry.id   AF-A0A7S4K9E0-F1
#
_cell.length_a   1.000
_cell.length_b   1.000
_cell.length_c   1.000
_cell.angle_alpha   90.00
_cell.angle_beta   90.00
_cell.angle_gamma   90.00
#
_symmetry.space_group_name_H-M   'P 1'
#
loop_
_entity.id
_entity.type
_entity.pdbx_description
1 polymer ?
#
loop_
_entity_poly.entity_id
_entity_poly.type
_entity_poly.pdbx_seq_one_letter_code
_entity_poly.pdbx_strand_id
1 'polypeptide(L)'
;RRFQIMAKYCLYPLRIDALSTDGSARLVDTLLVDPLCLPVPIASTPLDDAIEENVRFVADGLISDMEVHSAVRTAKGSHFSGRVDVLGKPGLREKVEDQIRGQIKRMLKDLDGPRVLEGEKDSVVEEPPFKKRKVDAPSSSSACDEVSSSALAPSEKRMDEKSRQKGRLVPIKIRLRENNVVVLDEFQYDILSPPMPGGDPISIAKGIVRDLNLPQDMAVSIATLIVDQIHGLDVGGSLEGMDRSRAKGEQPAAWTVDSKEVAAAQTQVLSYHN
;
A
#
# COMPACT_ATOMS: atom_id res chain seq x y z
N ARG A 1 20.44 8.19 -24.30
CA ARG A 1 19.27 8.90 -23.72
C ARG A 1 19.47 8.96 -22.22
N ARG A 2 19.56 10.15 -21.59
CA ARG A 2 19.64 10.24 -20.12
C ARG A 2 18.23 10.03 -19.58
N PHE A 3 17.98 8.87 -18.99
CA PHE A 3 16.84 8.66 -18.10
C PHE A 3 17.11 9.45 -16.81
N GLN A 4 16.92 10.77 -16.86
CA GLN A 4 16.77 11.59 -15.66
C GLN A 4 15.36 11.40 -15.12
N ILE A 5 15.02 10.13 -14.87
CA ILE A 5 13.85 9.76 -14.08
C ILE A 5 14.14 10.36 -12.71
N MET A 6 13.38 11.38 -12.33
CA MET A 6 13.22 11.67 -10.91
C MET A 6 12.45 10.48 -10.35
N ALA A 7 13.21 9.43 -10.02
CA ALA A 7 12.68 8.18 -9.51
C ALA A 7 12.08 8.50 -8.16
N LYS A 8 10.78 8.79 -8.20
CA LYS A 8 9.94 8.88 -7.03
C LYS A 8 10.12 7.53 -6.34
N TYR A 9 10.66 7.55 -5.11
CA TYR A 9 10.89 6.34 -4.32
C TYR A 9 9.56 5.61 -4.17
N CYS A 10 9.33 4.64 -5.04
CA CYS A 10 8.11 3.87 -5.17
C CYS A 10 8.48 2.47 -4.71
N LEU A 11 8.32 2.25 -3.40
CA LEU A 11 8.32 0.91 -2.84
C LEU A 11 7.10 0.18 -3.39
N TYR A 12 7.28 -1.09 -3.75
CA TYR A 12 6.21 -1.99 -4.15
C TYR A 12 6.12 -3.12 -3.11
N PRO A 13 4.90 -3.51 -2.70
CA PRO A 13 4.72 -4.63 -1.80
C PRO A 13 4.79 -5.93 -2.63
N LEU A 14 5.65 -6.86 -2.21
CA LEU A 14 5.63 -8.24 -2.69
C LEU A 14 4.98 -9.10 -1.60
N ARG A 15 3.73 -9.50 -1.83
CA ARG A 15 2.94 -10.36 -0.93
C ARG A 15 3.05 -11.80 -1.38
N ILE A 16 3.36 -12.70 -0.46
CA ILE A 16 3.55 -14.11 -0.77
C ILE A 16 2.72 -14.94 0.20
N ASP A 17 1.93 -15.86 -0.35
CA ASP A 17 1.09 -16.81 0.37
C ASP A 17 1.07 -18.12 -0.42
N ALA A 18 2.10 -18.93 -0.23
CA ALA A 18 2.35 -20.14 -1.01
C ALA A 18 2.21 -21.39 -0.13
N LEU A 19 1.25 -22.25 -0.45
CA LEU A 19 1.06 -23.57 0.16
C LEU A 19 1.74 -24.64 -0.70
N SER A 20 2.55 -25.53 -0.12
CA SER A 20 3.17 -26.67 -0.82
C SER A 20 2.12 -27.59 -1.45
N THR A 21 2.49 -28.40 -2.44
CA THR A 21 1.53 -29.26 -3.17
C THR A 21 0.92 -30.35 -2.29
N ASP A 22 1.64 -30.80 -1.27
CA ASP A 22 1.17 -31.75 -0.25
C ASP A 22 0.48 -31.07 0.95
N GLY A 23 0.38 -29.74 0.96
CA GLY A 23 -0.17 -28.96 2.08
C GLY A 23 0.67 -28.96 3.37
N SER A 24 1.85 -29.58 3.38
CA SER A 24 2.66 -29.74 4.60
C SER A 24 3.50 -28.52 5.01
N ALA A 25 3.59 -27.50 4.16
CA ALA A 25 4.22 -26.22 4.47
C ALA A 25 3.47 -25.06 3.80
N ARG A 26 3.35 -23.93 4.50
CA ARG A 26 2.82 -22.67 3.97
C ARG A 26 3.82 -21.55 4.27
N LEU A 27 4.23 -20.83 3.23
CA LEU A 27 5.06 -19.63 3.34
C LEU A 27 4.13 -18.41 3.21
N VAL A 28 4.09 -17.57 4.23
CA VAL A 28 3.34 -16.30 4.23
C VAL A 28 4.30 -15.19 4.64
N ASP A 29 4.54 -14.24 3.74
CA ASP A 29 5.45 -13.12 3.98
C ASP A 29 5.05 -11.88 3.16
N THR A 30 5.58 -10.70 3.51
CA THR A 30 5.41 -9.48 2.73
C THR A 30 6.66 -8.60 2.77
N LEU A 31 7.27 -8.38 1.61
CA LEU A 31 8.45 -7.52 1.45
C LEU A 31 8.08 -6.17 0.86
N LEU A 32 8.87 -5.13 1.17
CA LEU A 32 8.88 -3.86 0.44
C LEU A 32 10.12 -3.80 -0.46
N VAL A 33 9.90 -3.71 -1.76
CA VAL A 33 10.97 -3.71 -2.77
C VAL A 33 11.04 -2.36 -3.48
N ASP A 34 12.25 -1.78 -3.54
CA ASP A 34 12.59 -0.73 -4.49
C ASP A 34 13.01 -1.40 -5.81
N PRO A 35 12.35 -1.12 -6.95
CA PRO A 35 12.72 -1.69 -8.25
C PRO A 35 14.16 -1.39 -8.68
N LEU A 36 14.76 -0.31 -8.17
CA LEU A 36 16.16 0.07 -8.44
C LEU A 36 17.17 -0.73 -7.60
N CYS A 37 16.71 -1.44 -6.58
CA CYS A 37 17.51 -2.30 -5.71
C CYS A 37 17.34 -3.81 -6.01
N LEU A 38 16.73 -4.15 -7.15
CA LEU A 38 16.66 -5.53 -7.63
C LEU A 38 18.07 -6.10 -7.90
N PRO A 39 18.36 -7.36 -7.48
CA PRO A 39 19.67 -7.99 -7.65
C PRO A 39 20.25 -7.95 -9.06
N VAL A 40 19.41 -8.12 -10.10
CA VAL A 40 19.82 -8.10 -11.50
C VAL A 40 19.35 -6.80 -12.16
N PRO A 41 20.27 -5.95 -12.66
CA PRO A 41 19.92 -4.68 -13.30
C PRO A 41 19.15 -4.88 -14.61
N ILE A 42 17.92 -4.35 -14.65
CA ILE A 42 17.03 -4.41 -15.83
C ILE A 42 17.62 -3.67 -17.04
N ALA A 43 18.51 -2.70 -16.83
CA ALA A 43 19.07 -1.88 -17.89
C ALA A 43 20.10 -2.60 -18.79
N SER A 44 20.64 -3.74 -18.37
CA SER A 44 21.74 -4.46 -19.07
C SER A 44 21.34 -5.82 -19.65
N THR A 45 20.17 -6.32 -19.30
CA THR A 45 19.72 -7.70 -19.55
C THR A 45 18.34 -7.66 -20.23
N PRO A 46 17.99 -8.58 -21.15
CA PRO A 46 16.63 -8.64 -21.70
C PRO A 46 15.58 -8.71 -20.57
N LEU A 47 14.48 -7.97 -20.72
CA LEU A 47 13.54 -7.73 -19.63
C LEU A 47 13.00 -9.03 -19.01
N ASP A 48 12.60 -10.00 -19.82
CA ASP A 48 12.10 -11.29 -19.32
C ASP A 48 13.20 -12.08 -18.56
N ASP A 49 14.43 -12.15 -19.09
CA ASP A 49 15.55 -12.82 -18.43
C ASP A 49 15.88 -12.15 -17.09
N ALA A 50 15.92 -10.81 -17.06
CA ALA A 50 16.14 -10.02 -15.85
C ALA A 50 15.05 -10.25 -14.80
N ILE A 51 13.80 -10.44 -15.23
CA ILE A 51 12.69 -10.78 -14.33
C ILE A 51 12.88 -12.18 -13.77
N GLU A 52 13.13 -13.18 -14.61
CA GLU A 52 13.27 -14.58 -14.15
C GLU A 52 14.49 -14.77 -13.22
N GLU A 53 15.60 -14.07 -13.44
CA GLU A 53 16.73 -14.08 -12.50
C GLU A 53 16.39 -13.38 -11.18
N ASN A 54 15.78 -12.19 -11.21
CA ASN A 54 15.34 -11.50 -9.99
C ASN A 54 14.31 -12.30 -9.18
N VAL A 55 13.38 -12.98 -9.86
CA VAL A 55 12.40 -13.89 -9.23
C VAL A 55 13.12 -14.99 -8.46
N ARG A 56 14.13 -15.64 -9.07
CA ARG A 56 14.92 -16.68 -8.40
C ARG A 56 15.69 -16.12 -7.20
N PHE A 57 16.41 -15.00 -7.35
CA PHE A 57 17.15 -14.40 -6.23
C PHE A 57 16.27 -14.05 -5.04
N VAL A 58 15.08 -13.46 -5.27
CA VAL A 58 14.15 -13.11 -4.19
C VAL A 58 13.52 -14.37 -3.57
N ALA A 59 13.11 -15.36 -4.38
CA ALA A 59 12.56 -16.62 -3.89
C ALA A 59 13.58 -17.44 -3.09
N ASP A 60 14.82 -17.57 -3.59
CA ASP A 60 15.88 -18.31 -2.92
C ASP A 60 16.31 -17.63 -1.61
N GLY A 61 16.40 -16.29 -1.59
CA GLY A 61 16.65 -15.54 -0.35
C GLY A 61 15.57 -15.78 0.70
N LEU A 62 14.30 -15.61 0.33
CA LEU A 62 13.16 -15.83 1.22
C LEU A 62 13.09 -17.26 1.78
N ILE A 63 13.21 -18.27 0.92
CA ILE A 63 13.10 -19.66 1.35
C ILE A 63 14.32 -20.05 2.21
N SER A 64 15.51 -19.51 1.91
CA SER A 64 16.72 -19.71 2.72
C SER A 64 16.62 -19.05 4.11
N ASP A 65 16.10 -17.82 4.19
CA ASP A 65 15.88 -17.14 5.47
C ASP A 65 14.80 -17.86 6.32
N MET A 66 13.83 -18.49 5.66
CA MET A 66 12.83 -19.36 6.30
C MET A 66 13.31 -20.78 6.60
N GLU A 67 14.55 -21.17 6.26
CA GLU A 67 15.21 -22.38 6.77
C GLU A 67 15.65 -22.21 8.24
N VAL A 68 14.68 -21.88 9.10
CA VAL A 68 14.88 -21.81 10.54
C VAL A 68 15.36 -23.18 11.01
N HIS A 69 16.65 -23.25 11.34
CA HIS A 69 17.27 -24.36 12.02
C HIS A 69 16.46 -24.68 13.28
N SER A 70 15.66 -25.73 13.18
CA SER A 70 14.57 -25.99 14.12
C SER A 70 15.10 -26.33 15.50
N ALA A 71 15.18 -25.31 16.36
CA ALA A 71 15.28 -25.43 17.80
C ALA A 71 13.93 -25.88 18.39
N VAL A 72 13.35 -26.95 17.84
CA VAL A 72 12.15 -27.59 18.36
C VAL A 72 12.52 -28.19 19.72
N ARG A 73 12.08 -27.52 20.79
CA ARG A 73 12.10 -28.09 22.13
C ARG A 73 11.12 -29.25 22.17
N THR A 74 11.62 -30.45 21.96
CA THR A 74 10.79 -31.66 22.02
C THR A 74 10.26 -31.84 23.44
N ALA A 75 8.93 -31.98 23.56
CA ALA A 75 8.32 -32.34 24.82
C ALA A 75 8.76 -33.77 25.18
N LYS A 76 9.56 -33.88 26.25
CA LYS A 76 10.00 -35.11 26.95
C LYS A 76 9.97 -36.42 26.13
N GLY A 77 11.10 -36.74 25.50
CA GLY A 77 11.48 -38.15 25.22
C GLY A 77 11.68 -38.54 23.76
N SER A 78 11.22 -37.73 22.80
CA SER A 78 11.52 -37.95 21.37
C SER A 78 12.66 -37.03 20.93
N HIS A 79 13.76 -37.60 20.42
CA HIS A 79 14.86 -36.86 19.82
C HIS A 79 14.54 -36.47 18.36
N PHE A 80 13.45 -35.75 18.15
CA PHE A 80 13.13 -35.18 16.84
C PHE A 80 13.97 -33.92 16.55
N SER A 81 15.28 -34.15 16.35
CA SER A 81 16.23 -33.18 15.80
C SER A 81 16.05 -33.01 14.28
N GLY A 82 14.79 -32.93 13.83
CA GLY A 82 14.44 -32.78 12.43
C GLY A 82 14.59 -31.33 12.01
N ARG A 83 15.45 -31.05 11.03
CA ARG A 83 15.34 -29.82 10.24
C ARG A 83 13.98 -29.86 9.53
N VAL A 84 13.20 -28.79 9.63
CA VAL A 84 12.06 -28.60 8.72
C VAL A 84 12.65 -28.23 7.37
N ASP A 85 12.79 -29.24 6.51
CA ASP A 85 13.22 -29.07 5.13
C ASP A 85 12.08 -28.39 4.36
N VAL A 86 12.19 -27.07 4.20
CA VAL A 86 11.26 -26.23 3.43
C VAL A 86 11.62 -26.28 1.94
N LEU A 87 12.91 -26.34 1.61
CA LEU A 87 13.42 -26.45 0.24
C LEU A 87 12.97 -27.74 -0.45
N GLY A 88 12.93 -28.86 0.28
CA GLY A 88 12.47 -30.16 -0.21
C GLY A 88 10.96 -30.30 -0.39
N LYS A 89 10.16 -29.24 -0.13
CA LYS A 89 8.69 -29.31 -0.25
C LYS A 89 8.24 -29.18 -1.70
N PRO A 90 7.62 -30.21 -2.30
CA PRO A 90 7.32 -30.24 -3.71
C PRO A 90 6.30 -29.14 -4.08
N GLY A 91 6.62 -28.35 -5.10
CA GLY A 91 5.76 -27.29 -5.62
C GLY A 91 5.69 -26.02 -4.76
N LEU A 92 6.45 -25.91 -3.66
CA LEU A 92 6.46 -24.70 -2.84
C LEU A 92 7.25 -23.58 -3.52
N ARG A 93 8.49 -23.88 -3.94
CA ARG A 93 9.40 -22.90 -4.59
C ARG A 93 8.79 -22.35 -5.87
N GLU A 94 8.19 -23.21 -6.69
CA GLU A 94 7.53 -22.85 -7.95
C GLU A 94 6.35 -21.88 -7.71
N LYS A 95 5.52 -22.12 -6.68
CA LYS A 95 4.41 -21.21 -6.33
C LYS A 95 4.91 -19.86 -5.77
N VAL A 96 5.98 -19.87 -4.99
CA VAL A 96 6.64 -18.64 -4.50
C VAL A 96 7.17 -17.83 -5.68
N GLU A 97 7.91 -18.48 -6.60
CA GLU A 97 8.38 -17.84 -7.83
C GLU A 97 7.23 -17.28 -8.67
N ASP A 98 6.14 -18.03 -8.90
CA ASP A 98 5.00 -17.58 -9.70
C ASP A 98 4.33 -16.32 -9.12
N GLN A 99 4.18 -16.25 -7.80
CA GLN A 99 3.63 -15.09 -7.12
C GLN A 99 4.55 -13.87 -7.21
N ILE A 100 5.86 -14.05 -7.02
CA ILE A 100 6.86 -12.97 -7.17
C ILE A 100 6.91 -12.50 -8.63
N ARG A 101 6.98 -13.43 -9.59
CA ARG A 101 7.02 -13.18 -11.05
C ARG A 101 5.83 -12.34 -11.50
N GLY A 102 4.63 -12.68 -11.06
CA GLY A 102 3.42 -11.92 -11.35
C GLY A 102 3.45 -10.49 -10.80
N GLN A 103 4.06 -10.27 -9.64
CA GLN A 103 4.16 -8.96 -8.98
C GLN A 103 5.27 -8.09 -9.59
N ILE A 104 6.48 -8.64 -9.81
CA ILE A 104 7.57 -7.94 -10.52
C ILE A 104 7.12 -7.53 -11.93
N LYS A 105 6.40 -8.41 -12.67
CA LYS A 105 5.86 -8.06 -14.00
C LYS A 105 4.83 -6.93 -13.98
N ARG A 106 4.14 -6.67 -12.86
CA ARG A 106 3.28 -5.48 -12.69
C ARG A 106 4.10 -4.24 -12.33
N MET A 107 4.93 -4.36 -11.29
CA MET A 107 5.85 -3.33 -10.82
C MET A 107 6.65 -2.68 -11.95
N LEU A 108 7.23 -3.48 -12.86
CA LEU A 108 8.03 -2.93 -13.97
C LEU A 108 7.18 -2.29 -15.08
N LYS A 109 5.95 -2.77 -15.32
CA LYS A 109 5.01 -2.10 -16.24
C LYS A 109 4.59 -0.72 -15.74
N ASP A 110 4.46 -0.56 -14.42
CA ASP A 110 4.13 0.72 -13.78
C ASP A 110 5.29 1.75 -13.83
N LEU A 111 6.50 1.30 -14.20
CA LEU A 111 7.68 2.14 -14.46
C LEU A 111 7.86 2.46 -15.94
N ASP A 112 7.67 1.48 -16.83
CA ASP A 112 7.81 1.65 -18.28
C ASP A 112 6.62 2.36 -18.93
N GLY A 113 5.44 2.23 -18.34
CA GLY A 113 4.25 2.90 -18.83
C GLY A 113 4.38 4.43 -18.70
N PRO A 114 3.95 5.23 -19.71
CA PRO A 114 3.44 6.55 -19.35
C PRO A 114 2.36 6.30 -18.30
N ARG A 115 2.44 6.95 -17.13
CA ARG A 115 1.36 6.90 -16.14
C ARG A 115 0.14 7.59 -16.73
N VAL A 116 -0.62 6.85 -17.52
CA VAL A 116 -1.80 7.37 -18.23
C VAL A 116 -2.78 7.79 -17.15
N LEU A 117 -3.00 9.09 -17.14
CA LEU A 117 -4.07 9.75 -16.42
C LEU A 117 -5.39 9.28 -17.02
N GLU A 118 -5.84 8.07 -16.67
CA GLU A 118 -7.26 7.73 -16.76
C GLU A 118 -7.98 8.49 -15.64
N GLY A 119 -8.11 9.80 -15.86
CA GLY A 119 -9.25 10.54 -15.35
C GLY A 119 -10.50 9.92 -15.96
N GLU A 120 -11.58 9.92 -15.18
CA GLU A 120 -12.92 9.54 -15.59
C GLU A 120 -13.18 9.93 -17.05
N LYS A 121 -13.49 8.92 -17.88
CA LYS A 121 -14.32 9.20 -19.05
C LYS A 121 -15.65 9.66 -18.48
N ASP A 122 -15.87 10.97 -18.52
CA ASP A 122 -17.17 11.57 -18.26
C ASP A 122 -18.24 10.73 -18.97
N SER A 123 -19.02 10.01 -18.18
CA SER A 123 -20.22 9.34 -18.67
C SER A 123 -21.17 10.44 -19.06
N VAL A 124 -21.18 10.77 -20.36
CA VAL A 124 -22.13 11.68 -20.99
C VAL A 124 -23.52 11.26 -20.56
N VAL A 125 -24.12 12.04 -19.65
CA VAL A 125 -25.51 11.87 -19.26
C VAL A 125 -26.34 12.27 -20.47
N GLU A 126 -26.88 11.27 -21.15
CA GLU A 126 -27.83 11.48 -22.25
C GLU A 126 -29.14 12.00 -21.63
N GLU A 127 -29.37 13.32 -21.72
CA GLU A 127 -30.64 13.91 -21.29
C GLU A 127 -31.79 13.41 -22.18
N PRO A 128 -32.92 12.96 -21.61
CA PRO A 128 -34.09 12.58 -22.40
C PRO A 128 -34.81 13.84 -22.94
N PRO A 129 -35.37 13.78 -24.17
CA PRO A 129 -35.85 14.96 -24.86
C PRO A 129 -37.16 15.52 -24.28
N PHE A 130 -37.07 16.65 -23.58
CA PHE A 130 -38.25 17.38 -23.13
C PHE A 130 -38.94 18.18 -24.25
N LYS A 131 -40.27 18.09 -24.26
CA LYS A 131 -41.12 18.58 -25.36
C LYS A 131 -41.27 20.11 -25.33
N LYS A 132 -41.19 20.69 -26.53
CA LYS A 132 -41.49 22.11 -26.82
C LYS A 132 -42.77 22.59 -26.15
N ARG A 133 -42.69 23.69 -25.38
CA ARG A 133 -43.80 24.64 -25.24
C ARG A 133 -43.32 26.06 -25.50
N LYS A 134 -44.15 26.79 -26.24
CA LYS A 134 -44.03 28.18 -26.67
C LYS A 134 -44.82 29.05 -25.68
N VAL A 135 -44.40 30.29 -25.44
CA VAL A 135 -45.22 31.51 -25.22
C VAL A 135 -44.29 32.68 -24.86
N ASP A 136 -44.14 33.59 -25.82
CA ASP A 136 -44.25 35.06 -25.78
C ASP A 136 -43.64 35.91 -24.64
N ALA A 137 -42.99 37.01 -25.05
CA ALA A 137 -42.52 38.13 -24.22
C ALA A 137 -43.62 39.21 -24.03
N PRO A 138 -43.44 40.26 -23.19
CA PRO A 138 -42.72 41.47 -23.67
C PRO A 138 -41.97 42.35 -22.62
N SER A 139 -40.88 42.98 -23.11
CA SER A 139 -40.27 44.31 -22.80
C SER A 139 -40.52 45.12 -21.50
N SER A 140 -39.42 45.59 -20.88
CA SER A 140 -39.14 47.00 -20.42
C SER A 140 -37.74 47.04 -19.76
N SER A 141 -36.70 47.73 -20.27
CA SER A 141 -36.41 49.19 -20.35
C SER A 141 -35.89 49.84 -19.05
N SER A 142 -34.58 50.12 -18.96
CA SER A 142 -34.02 51.37 -18.35
C SER A 142 -32.50 51.50 -18.61
N ALA A 143 -32.03 52.71 -18.93
CA ALA A 143 -30.63 53.15 -18.75
C ALA A 143 -30.43 53.61 -17.27
N CYS A 144 -29.32 54.14 -16.74
CA CYS A 144 -28.00 54.58 -17.22
C CYS A 144 -26.95 54.30 -16.08
N ASP A 145 -25.71 54.82 -15.96
CA ASP A 145 -24.93 55.87 -16.65
C ASP A 145 -23.39 55.64 -16.48
N GLU A 146 -22.55 56.55 -16.98
CA GLU A 146 -21.08 56.57 -16.78
C GLU A 146 -20.62 57.40 -15.54
N VAL A 147 -19.34 57.30 -15.14
CA VAL A 147 -18.33 58.40 -15.14
C VAL A 147 -17.02 58.00 -14.40
N SER A 148 -15.88 58.27 -15.06
CA SER A 148 -14.45 58.43 -14.65
C SER A 148 -14.04 58.38 -13.15
N SER A 149 -12.82 57.95 -12.75
CA SER A 149 -11.52 58.53 -13.20
C SER A 149 -10.26 57.74 -12.76
N SER A 150 -9.21 57.72 -13.62
CA SER A 150 -7.78 58.09 -13.38
C SER A 150 -7.10 57.84 -12.00
N ALA A 151 -5.85 57.35 -11.85
CA ALA A 151 -4.80 56.78 -12.73
C ALA A 151 -3.55 56.32 -11.91
N LEU A 152 -2.64 55.51 -12.52
CA LEU A 152 -1.15 55.39 -12.31
C LEU A 152 -0.58 55.18 -10.87
N ALA A 153 0.40 54.32 -10.56
CA ALA A 153 1.28 53.41 -11.32
C ALA A 153 1.83 52.27 -10.38
N PRO A 154 3.07 51.74 -10.47
CA PRO A 154 3.37 50.49 -11.18
C PRO A 154 3.88 49.31 -10.31
N SER A 155 4.07 48.16 -10.97
CA SER A 155 4.97 47.05 -10.62
C SER A 155 4.79 46.27 -9.31
N GLU A 156 4.10 45.12 -9.39
CA GLU A 156 4.60 43.85 -8.83
C GLU A 156 4.29 42.70 -9.80
N LYS A 157 5.28 42.28 -10.60
CA LYS A 157 5.25 40.95 -11.24
C LYS A 157 5.66 39.90 -10.22
N ARG A 158 4.71 39.41 -9.41
CA ARG A 158 4.84 38.12 -8.72
C ARG A 158 4.20 37.07 -9.63
N MET A 159 4.99 36.48 -10.52
CA MET A 159 5.64 35.18 -10.30
C MET A 159 4.66 34.10 -9.84
N ASP A 160 4.36 33.24 -10.81
CA ASP A 160 3.99 31.84 -10.65
C ASP A 160 2.77 31.56 -9.77
N GLU A 161 1.62 31.79 -10.40
CA GLU A 161 0.47 30.88 -10.33
C GLU A 161 0.92 29.48 -10.78
N LYS A 162 1.69 28.80 -9.92
CA LYS A 162 2.05 27.39 -10.07
C LYS A 162 0.74 26.64 -10.13
N SER A 163 0.46 26.12 -11.33
CA SER A 163 -0.60 25.18 -11.63
C SER A 163 -0.86 24.29 -10.42
N ARG A 164 -2.05 24.44 -9.82
CA ARG A 164 -2.55 23.53 -8.79
C ARG A 164 -2.64 22.15 -9.42
N GLN A 165 -1.54 21.39 -9.37
CA GLN A 165 -1.55 19.96 -9.65
C GLN A 165 -2.55 19.38 -8.66
N LYS A 166 -3.69 18.93 -9.20
CA LYS A 166 -4.81 18.41 -8.42
C LYS A 166 -4.33 17.12 -7.77
N GLY A 167 -3.86 17.21 -6.53
CA GLY A 167 -3.21 16.13 -5.81
C GLY A 167 -4.10 14.88 -5.76
N ARG A 168 -3.49 13.70 -5.86
CA ARG A 168 -4.23 12.43 -5.76
C ARG A 168 -4.14 11.97 -4.32
N LEU A 169 -5.01 12.55 -3.50
CA LEU A 169 -5.20 12.16 -2.11
C LEU A 169 -5.84 10.78 -2.05
N VAL A 170 -5.13 9.82 -1.45
CA VAL A 170 -5.66 8.50 -1.10
C VAL A 170 -5.86 8.46 0.41
N PRO A 171 -7.05 8.04 0.89
CA PRO A 171 -7.27 7.81 2.31
C PRO A 171 -6.53 6.54 2.73
N ILE A 172 -5.59 6.68 3.65
CA ILE A 172 -4.82 5.59 4.25
C ILE A 172 -5.43 5.27 5.60
N LYS A 173 -5.80 4.00 5.81
CA LYS A 173 -6.38 3.47 7.05
C LYS A 173 -5.43 2.44 7.63
N ILE A 174 -4.84 2.73 8.78
CA ILE A 174 -4.05 1.76 9.52
C ILE A 174 -5.00 0.99 10.44
N ARG A 175 -5.01 -0.33 10.28
CA ARG A 175 -5.79 -1.28 11.08
C ARG A 175 -4.91 -2.48 11.37
N LEU A 176 -3.91 -2.26 12.22
CA LEU A 176 -2.88 -3.22 12.54
C LEU A 176 -3.10 -3.77 13.94
N ARG A 177 -3.10 -5.10 14.05
CA ARG A 177 -2.95 -5.80 15.33
C ARG A 177 -1.72 -6.67 15.23
N GLU A 178 -0.72 -6.38 16.04
CA GLU A 178 0.56 -7.07 16.06
C GLU A 178 0.97 -7.28 17.51
N ASN A 179 1.38 -8.52 17.85
CA ASN A 179 1.59 -8.94 19.24
C ASN A 179 0.36 -8.63 20.13
N ASN A 180 0.56 -7.81 21.17
CA ASN A 180 -0.46 -7.30 22.08
C ASN A 180 -0.82 -5.83 21.82
N VAL A 181 -0.41 -5.25 20.68
CA VAL A 181 -0.66 -3.85 20.33
C VAL A 181 -1.70 -3.77 19.21
N VAL A 182 -2.65 -2.85 19.34
CA VAL A 182 -3.57 -2.47 18.26
C VAL A 182 -3.32 -1.01 17.90
N VAL A 183 -3.24 -0.73 16.59
CA VAL A 183 -3.08 0.61 16.02
C VAL A 183 -4.22 0.87 15.05
N LEU A 184 -4.97 1.94 15.31
CA LEU A 184 -6.04 2.48 14.48
C LEU A 184 -5.72 3.93 14.13
N ASP A 185 -5.47 4.23 12.86
CA ASP A 185 -5.20 5.58 12.38
C ASP A 185 -5.81 5.79 10.98
N GLU A 186 -6.13 7.04 10.63
CA GLU A 186 -6.69 7.41 9.33
C GLU A 186 -6.18 8.80 8.89
N PHE A 187 -5.46 8.85 7.78
CA PHE A 187 -4.92 10.09 7.21
C PHE A 187 -5.01 10.11 5.67
N GLN A 188 -4.74 11.25 5.06
CA GLN A 188 -4.72 11.40 3.60
C GLN A 188 -3.28 11.49 3.08
N TYR A 189 -2.95 10.74 2.04
CA TYR A 189 -1.63 10.72 1.42
C TYR A 189 -1.70 11.17 -0.04
N ASP A 190 -0.93 12.19 -0.43
CA ASP A 190 -0.88 12.65 -1.82
C ASP A 190 0.15 11.87 -2.65
N ILE A 191 -0.34 11.00 -3.54
CA ILE A 191 0.51 10.19 -4.41
C ILE A 191 1.18 11.03 -5.52
N LEU A 192 0.71 12.25 -5.80
CA LEU A 192 1.28 13.10 -6.86
C LEU A 192 2.34 14.07 -6.35
N SER A 193 2.16 14.67 -5.18
CA SER A 193 3.18 15.52 -4.55
C SER A 193 4.54 14.79 -4.42
N PRO A 194 5.68 15.45 -4.68
CA PRO A 194 6.98 14.87 -4.35
C PRO A 194 7.05 14.61 -2.84
N PRO A 195 7.68 13.52 -2.39
CA PRO A 195 7.84 13.30 -0.95
C PRO A 195 8.64 14.46 -0.36
N MET A 196 8.00 15.23 0.51
CA MET A 196 8.71 16.13 1.41
C MET A 196 9.68 15.32 2.28
N PRO A 197 10.74 15.92 2.85
CA PRO A 197 11.57 15.22 3.84
C PRO A 197 10.70 14.65 4.96
N GLY A 198 10.71 13.32 5.11
CA GLY A 198 9.85 12.59 6.06
C GLY A 198 8.47 12.17 5.53
N GLY A 199 8.13 12.48 4.28
CA GLY A 199 6.84 12.18 3.64
C GLY A 199 6.79 10.87 2.84
N ASP A 200 7.85 10.05 2.87
CA ASP A 200 7.81 8.69 2.34
C ASP A 200 7.13 7.72 3.36
N PRO A 201 6.58 6.57 2.91
CA PRO A 201 5.88 5.64 3.79
C PRO A 201 6.69 5.12 4.99
N ILE A 202 8.01 4.94 4.84
CA ILE A 202 8.88 4.44 5.92
C ILE A 202 9.09 5.55 6.97
N SER A 203 9.32 6.79 6.55
CA SER A 203 9.43 7.93 7.46
C SER A 203 8.13 8.23 8.19
N ILE A 204 6.98 8.15 7.50
CA ILE A 204 5.65 8.29 8.12
C ILE A 204 5.44 7.19 9.17
N ALA A 205 5.72 5.92 8.83
CA ALA A 205 5.59 4.81 9.76
C ALA A 205 6.49 4.97 11.00
N LYS A 206 7.75 5.41 10.82
CA LYS A 206 8.67 5.73 11.94
C LYS A 206 8.18 6.89 12.78
N GLY A 207 7.53 7.89 12.16
CA GLY A 207 6.83 8.98 12.86
C GLY A 207 5.75 8.44 13.78
N ILE A 208 4.79 7.68 13.22
CA ILE A 208 3.68 7.05 13.96
C ILE A 208 4.22 6.18 15.11
N VAL A 209 5.22 5.34 14.86
CA VAL A 209 5.85 4.48 15.88
C VAL A 209 6.48 5.30 17.01
N ARG A 210 7.20 6.39 16.70
CA ARG A 210 7.79 7.26 17.72
C ARG A 210 6.71 8.02 18.51
N ASP A 211 5.74 8.60 17.81
CA ASP A 211 4.78 9.52 18.37
C ASP A 211 3.70 8.80 19.22
N LEU A 212 3.42 7.52 18.90
CA LEU A 212 2.59 6.62 19.71
C LEU A 212 3.39 5.69 20.65
N ASN A 213 4.71 5.85 20.73
CA ASN A 213 5.63 5.03 21.55
C ASN A 213 5.46 3.51 21.36
N LEU A 214 5.44 3.08 20.09
CA LEU A 214 5.29 1.69 19.68
C LEU A 214 6.64 0.96 19.57
N PRO A 215 6.65 -0.39 19.57
CA PRO A 215 7.82 -1.19 19.17
C PRO A 215 8.32 -0.81 17.77
N GLN A 216 9.65 -0.74 17.59
CA GLN A 216 10.29 -0.24 16.35
C GLN A 216 10.09 -1.17 15.15
N ASP A 217 9.93 -2.46 15.41
CA ASP A 217 9.57 -3.54 14.48
C ASP A 217 8.23 -3.26 13.76
N MET A 218 7.24 -2.67 14.45
CA MET A 218 5.95 -2.32 13.84
C MET A 218 6.06 -1.26 12.72
N ALA A 219 7.18 -0.55 12.60
CA ALA A 219 7.39 0.43 11.53
C ALA A 219 7.36 -0.22 10.13
N VAL A 220 7.80 -1.48 10.01
CA VAL A 220 7.74 -2.23 8.74
C VAL A 220 6.30 -2.56 8.40
N SER A 221 5.56 -3.17 9.33
CA SER A 221 4.14 -3.49 9.17
C SER A 221 3.30 -2.26 8.79
N ILE A 222 3.51 -1.12 9.45
CA ILE A 222 2.81 0.13 9.14
C ILE A 222 3.22 0.66 7.75
N ALA A 223 4.51 0.69 7.40
CA ALA A 223 4.96 1.14 6.08
C ALA A 223 4.37 0.28 4.95
N THR A 224 4.30 -1.04 5.15
CA THR A 224 3.67 -1.98 4.22
C THR A 224 2.20 -1.66 3.99
N LEU A 225 1.40 -1.49 5.07
CA LEU A 225 -0.02 -1.15 4.96
C LEU A 225 -0.28 0.20 4.26
N ILE A 226 0.64 1.18 4.42
CA ILE A 226 0.58 2.46 3.71
C ILE A 226 0.84 2.23 2.21
N VAL A 227 1.90 1.49 1.86
CA VAL A 227 2.28 1.18 0.48
C VAL A 227 1.20 0.37 -0.25
N ASP A 228 0.62 -0.65 0.38
CA ASP A 228 -0.49 -1.43 -0.17
C ASP A 228 -1.65 -0.55 -0.63
N GLN A 229 -2.09 0.38 0.24
CA GLN A 229 -3.21 1.28 -0.05
C GLN A 229 -2.87 2.32 -1.12
N ILE A 230 -1.61 2.79 -1.18
CA ILE A 230 -1.11 3.64 -2.28
C ILE A 230 -1.24 2.93 -3.64
N HIS A 231 -0.99 1.62 -3.68
CA HIS A 231 -1.15 0.80 -4.89
C HIS A 231 -2.57 0.25 -5.09
N GLY A 232 -3.52 0.63 -4.23
CA GLY A 232 -4.92 0.20 -4.32
C GLY A 232 -5.15 -1.28 -4.01
N LEU A 233 -4.24 -1.94 -3.31
CA LEU A 233 -4.43 -3.30 -2.82
C LEU A 233 -5.43 -3.30 -1.67
N ASP A 234 -6.29 -4.33 -1.63
CA ASP A 234 -7.27 -4.46 -0.55
C ASP A 234 -6.56 -4.86 0.75
N VAL A 235 -6.38 -3.87 1.61
CA VAL A 235 -5.93 -4.09 2.99
C VAL A 235 -7.14 -4.52 3.82
N GLY A 236 -7.53 -5.77 3.63
CA GLY A 236 -8.44 -6.49 4.51
C GLY A 236 -7.88 -6.43 5.93
N GLY A 237 -8.43 -5.51 6.74
CA GLY A 237 -7.83 -5.14 8.01
C GLY A 237 -7.71 -6.35 8.95
N SER A 238 -6.53 -6.54 9.54
CA SER A 238 -6.20 -7.62 10.50
C SER A 238 -6.90 -7.40 11.84
N LEU A 239 -8.22 -7.39 11.79
CA LEU A 239 -9.18 -7.18 12.87
C LEU A 239 -10.36 -8.15 12.74
N GLU A 240 -10.21 -9.22 11.95
CA GLU A 240 -11.18 -10.31 11.87
C GLU A 240 -11.35 -10.91 13.27
N GLY A 241 -12.57 -10.88 13.80
CA GLY A 241 -12.87 -11.24 15.20
C GLY A 241 -12.70 -10.13 16.25
N MET A 242 -12.26 -8.90 15.91
CA MET A 242 -12.27 -7.80 16.88
C MET A 242 -13.65 -7.15 16.95
N ASP A 243 -14.40 -7.52 17.99
CA ASP A 243 -15.81 -7.15 18.13
C ASP A 243 -16.01 -5.63 18.29
N ARG A 244 -16.70 -5.01 17.32
CA ARG A 244 -16.91 -3.55 17.28
C ARG A 244 -17.80 -3.02 18.41
N SER A 245 -18.36 -3.91 19.23
CA SER A 245 -19.11 -3.62 20.46
C SER A 245 -18.42 -2.64 21.42
N ARG A 246 -17.08 -2.54 21.42
CA ARG A 246 -16.32 -1.54 22.22
C ARG A 246 -16.30 -0.12 21.62
N ALA A 247 -16.75 0.10 20.39
CA ALA A 247 -16.59 1.37 19.65
C ALA A 247 -17.64 2.45 19.99
N LYS A 248 -17.97 2.64 21.27
CA LYS A 248 -18.91 3.67 21.75
C LYS A 248 -18.29 4.75 22.67
N GLY A 249 -16.96 4.86 22.68
CA GLY A 249 -16.23 5.93 23.34
C GLY A 249 -15.02 6.37 22.51
N GLU A 250 -14.41 7.50 22.86
CA GLU A 250 -13.15 7.95 22.30
C GLU A 250 -12.07 6.90 22.60
N GLN A 251 -11.61 6.19 21.55
CA GLN A 251 -10.50 5.24 21.66
C GLN A 251 -9.19 5.94 21.25
N PRO A 252 -8.07 5.69 21.93
CA PRO A 252 -6.77 6.18 21.51
C PRO A 252 -6.34 5.52 20.19
N ALA A 253 -5.53 6.22 19.39
CA ALA A 253 -5.01 5.71 18.12
C ALA A 253 -4.15 4.43 18.25
N ALA A 254 -3.59 4.17 19.43
CA ALA A 254 -3.01 2.88 19.76
C ALA A 254 -3.26 2.50 21.23
N TRP A 255 -3.37 1.21 21.50
CA TRP A 255 -3.44 0.67 22.86
C TRP A 255 -2.87 -0.75 22.95
N THR A 256 -2.54 -1.16 24.16
CA THR A 256 -2.17 -2.54 24.49
C THR A 256 -3.40 -3.35 24.90
N VAL A 257 -3.58 -4.52 24.30
CA VAL A 257 -4.59 -5.52 24.66
C VAL A 257 -4.04 -6.40 25.79
N ASP A 258 -4.80 -6.59 26.87
CA ASP A 258 -4.41 -7.46 27.98
C ASP A 258 -4.23 -8.90 27.49
N SER A 259 -3.12 -9.54 27.89
CA SER A 259 -2.73 -10.89 27.45
C SER A 259 -3.80 -11.96 27.73
N LYS A 260 -4.65 -11.74 28.74
CA LYS A 260 -5.80 -12.62 29.04
C LYS A 260 -6.85 -12.61 27.93
N GLU A 261 -7.08 -11.46 27.29
CA GLU A 261 -8.04 -11.29 26.19
C GLU A 261 -7.48 -11.90 24.89
N VAL A 262 -6.15 -11.82 24.68
CA VAL A 262 -5.46 -12.47 23.55
C VAL A 262 -5.59 -14.00 23.60
N ALA A 263 -5.39 -14.62 24.77
CA ALA A 263 -5.50 -16.07 24.95
C ALA A 263 -6.92 -16.61 24.67
N ALA A 264 -7.95 -15.87 25.06
CA ALA A 264 -9.34 -16.21 24.76
C ALA A 264 -9.63 -16.23 23.25
N ALA A 265 -9.16 -15.20 22.53
CA ALA A 265 -9.33 -15.11 21.07
C ALA A 265 -8.60 -16.24 20.32
N GLN A 266 -7.35 -16.56 20.70
CA GLN A 266 -6.59 -17.65 20.09
C GLN A 266 -7.22 -19.03 20.35
N THR A 267 -7.85 -19.22 21.52
CA THR A 267 -8.54 -20.48 21.85
C THR A 267 -9.76 -20.71 20.96
N GLN A 268 -10.49 -19.66 20.55
CA GLN A 268 -11.62 -19.80 19.64
C GLN A 268 -11.19 -20.22 18.23
N VAL A 269 -10.14 -19.63 17.66
CA VAL A 269 -9.67 -19.97 16.29
C VAL A 269 -9.31 -21.45 16.14
N LEU A 270 -8.64 -22.05 17.15
CA LEU A 270 -8.30 -23.47 17.15
C LEU A 270 -9.52 -24.41 17.22
N SER A 271 -10.69 -23.92 17.65
CA SER A 271 -11.91 -24.72 17.78
C SER A 271 -12.68 -24.89 16.45
N TYR A 272 -12.38 -24.08 15.43
CA TYR A 272 -13.03 -24.12 14.12
C TYR A 272 -12.28 -24.94 13.04
N HIS A 273 -11.21 -25.64 13.41
CA HIS A 273 -10.39 -26.46 12.51
C HIS A 273 -10.22 -27.93 12.96
N ASN A 274 -11.21 -28.45 13.70
CA ASN A 274 -11.46 -29.90 13.86
C ASN A 274 -12.84 -30.25 13.29
#